data_AF-A0A9Q0YHD6-F1
#
_entry.id   AF-A0A9Q0YHD6-F1
#
_cell.length_a   1.000
_cell.length_b   1.000
_cell.length_c   1.000
_cell.angle_alpha   90.00
_cell.angle_beta   90.00
_cell.angle_gamma   90.00
#
_symmetry.space_group_name_H-M   'P 1'
#
loop_
_entity.id
_entity.type
_entity.pdbx_description
1 polymer ?
#
loop_
_entity_poly.entity_id
_entity_poly.type
_entity_poly.pdbx_seq_one_letter_code
_entity_poly.pdbx_strand_id
1 'polypeptide(L)'
;MYADDTTLHIAGNNPHDVIYHLQSAMDRLLKWLEINRLVLNVDKTKFMFIGSSRKLNFIKRDEINVTVKGKTLEIVDSAKILGMQIDSQLKFHKHVESISQKISGKIGFLCRLKASIPRKELSLLFKALVNPHFDYCSSVWSGASAANNDKLFKLQKRGLRMICNAPWNAPSKDLFSELDWMPLPELLVGNDCKMLYKCMNDQAPNYLCKCFTLFDNNIYSTRQWTSKTLMLPRCKTSMYRKSFVFRGTKIWNSLEQDIKCCKSLSTFKHKLKTNSTLPLLAQHFYLF
;
A
#
# COMPACT_ATOMS: atom_id res chain seq x y z
N MET A 1 9.39 0.70 14.94
CA MET A 1 10.86 0.85 14.92
C MET A 1 11.40 -0.14 13.90
N TYR A 2 12.29 0.31 13.04
CA TYR A 2 13.01 -0.53 12.09
C TYR A 2 14.45 -0.02 12.03
N ALA A 3 15.42 -0.82 12.47
CA ALA A 3 16.78 -0.35 12.71
C ALA A 3 16.78 0.96 13.54
N ASP A 4 17.42 2.01 13.05
CA ASP A 4 17.44 3.35 13.63
C ASP A 4 16.18 4.19 13.31
N ASP A 5 15.47 3.88 12.21
CA ASP A 5 14.25 4.57 11.83
C ASP A 5 13.10 4.26 12.81
N THR A 6 12.74 5.27 13.61
CA THR A 6 11.65 5.20 14.59
C THR A 6 10.61 6.27 14.33
N THR A 7 9.34 5.86 14.32
CA THR A 7 8.19 6.76 14.14
C THR A 7 7.30 6.71 15.37
N LEU A 8 7.08 7.86 16.00
CA LEU A 8 6.10 8.03 17.06
C LEU A 8 4.80 8.57 16.45
N HIS A 9 3.66 8.05 16.89
CA HIS A 9 2.35 8.51 16.43
C HIS A 9 1.38 8.63 17.59
N ILE A 10 0.56 9.68 17.56
CA ILE A 10 -0.52 9.94 18.51
C ILE A 10 -1.73 10.39 17.72
N ALA A 11 -2.90 9.91 18.13
CA ALA A 11 -4.17 10.24 17.50
C ALA A 11 -5.13 10.83 18.54
N GLY A 12 -5.94 11.79 18.12
CA GLY A 12 -6.92 12.46 18.95
C GLY A 12 -7.84 13.35 18.11
N ASN A 13 -8.87 13.91 18.76
CA ASN A 13 -9.84 14.77 18.10
C ASN A 13 -9.45 16.26 18.14
N ASN A 14 -8.71 16.66 19.17
CA ASN A 14 -8.23 18.02 19.37
C ASN A 14 -6.73 18.10 19.02
N PRO A 15 -6.32 18.97 18.09
CA PRO A 15 -4.92 19.16 17.75
C PRO A 15 -4.03 19.50 18.94
N HIS A 16 -4.48 20.36 19.86
CA HIS A 16 -3.69 20.79 21.01
C HIS A 16 -3.36 19.62 21.95
N ASP A 17 -4.36 18.78 22.25
CA ASP A 17 -4.16 17.59 23.09
C ASP A 17 -3.21 16.59 22.42
N VAL A 18 -3.33 16.41 21.10
CA VAL A 18 -2.44 15.55 20.33
C VAL A 18 -1.00 16.04 20.42
N ILE A 19 -0.76 17.35 20.29
CA ILE A 19 0.58 17.95 20.37
C ILE A 19 1.14 17.83 21.78
N TYR A 20 0.33 18.12 22.81
CA TYR A 20 0.72 17.99 24.20
C TYR A 20 1.18 16.55 24.51
N HIS A 21 0.38 15.57 24.14
CA HIS A 21 0.76 14.17 24.31
C HIS A 21 1.97 13.78 23.47
N LEU A 22 2.13 14.36 22.28
CA LEU A 22 3.24 14.08 21.38
C LEU A 22 4.54 14.61 21.96
N GLN A 23 4.54 15.83 22.48
CA GLN A 23 5.69 16.42 23.18
C GLN A 23 6.05 15.57 24.40
N SER A 24 5.08 15.23 25.25
CA SER A 24 5.32 14.36 26.42
C SER A 24 5.91 12.99 26.04
N ALA A 25 5.45 12.39 24.94
CA ALA A 25 6.01 11.14 24.43
C ALA A 25 7.41 11.33 23.83
N MET A 26 7.68 12.45 23.14
CA MET A 26 9.02 12.81 22.66
C MET A 26 10.00 13.03 23.82
N ASP A 27 9.60 13.72 24.89
CA ASP A 27 10.45 13.96 26.06
C ASP A 27 10.84 12.65 26.76
N ARG A 28 9.88 11.72 26.88
CA ARG A 28 10.15 10.36 27.39
C ARG A 28 11.10 9.58 26.47
N LEU A 29 10.93 9.69 25.16
CA LEU A 29 11.81 9.06 24.19
C LEU A 29 13.23 9.64 24.30
N LEU A 30 13.38 10.96 24.42
CA LEU A 30 14.68 11.62 24.57
C LEU A 30 15.38 11.17 25.85
N LYS A 31 14.67 11.09 26.97
CA LYS A 31 15.21 10.56 28.23
C LYS A 31 15.65 9.11 28.09
N TRP A 32 14.86 8.28 27.41
CA TRP A 32 15.24 6.89 27.15
C TRP A 32 16.49 6.80 26.26
N LEU A 33 16.58 7.61 25.20
CA LEU A 33 17.76 7.66 24.33
C LEU A 33 19.01 8.07 25.11
N GLU A 34 18.90 9.07 25.98
CA GLU A 34 20.00 9.53 26.84
C GLU A 34 20.51 8.43 27.78
N ILE A 35 19.60 7.75 28.49
CA ILE A 35 19.94 6.61 29.36
C ILE A 35 20.66 5.50 28.57
N ASN A 36 20.25 5.29 27.31
CA ASN A 36 20.84 4.28 26.43
C ASN A 36 22.03 4.80 25.61
N ARG A 37 22.53 6.01 25.89
CA ARG A 37 23.67 6.64 25.18
C ARG A 37 23.47 6.76 23.66
N LEU A 38 22.22 6.97 23.24
CA LEU A 38 21.84 7.19 21.85
C LEU A 38 21.60 8.67 21.59
N VAL A 39 22.02 9.15 20.42
CA VAL A 39 21.86 10.56 20.01
C VAL A 39 20.83 10.64 18.89
N LEU A 40 19.75 11.40 19.13
CA LEU A 40 18.77 11.69 18.09
C LEU A 40 19.35 12.68 17.07
N ASN A 41 19.24 12.34 15.78
CA ASN A 41 19.50 13.28 14.70
C ASN A 41 18.29 14.21 14.50
N VAL A 42 18.36 15.41 15.09
CA VAL A 42 17.26 16.38 15.07
C VAL A 42 16.93 16.84 13.65
N ASP A 43 17.94 17.06 12.81
CA ASP A 43 17.75 17.59 11.45
C ASP A 43 17.02 16.59 10.52
N LYS A 44 17.25 15.28 10.75
CA LYS A 44 16.51 14.20 10.06
C LYS A 44 15.13 13.93 10.66
N THR A 45 14.86 14.39 11.89
CA THR A 45 13.58 14.18 12.55
C THR A 45 12.56 15.18 12.04
N LYS A 46 11.44 14.69 11.52
CA LYS A 46 10.36 15.52 10.95
C LYS A 46 9.06 15.29 11.71
N PHE A 47 8.22 16.31 11.74
CA PHE A 47 6.87 16.23 12.28
C PHE A 47 5.85 16.33 11.14
N MET A 48 4.80 15.52 11.16
CA MET A 48 3.78 15.51 10.12
C MET A 48 2.41 15.26 10.73
N PHE A 49 1.44 16.09 10.34
CA PHE A 49 0.03 15.82 10.62
C PHE A 49 -0.53 14.84 9.61
N ILE A 50 -1.34 13.87 10.07
CA ILE A 50 -2.06 12.95 9.21
C ILE A 50 -3.57 13.15 9.42
N GLY A 51 -4.30 13.41 8.33
CA GLY A 51 -5.74 13.65 8.41
C GLY A 51 -6.40 13.95 7.07
N SER A 52 -7.73 14.06 7.07
CA SER A 52 -8.46 14.50 5.88
C SER A 52 -8.12 15.95 5.55
N SER A 53 -8.27 16.36 4.27
CA SER A 53 -8.06 17.74 3.85
C SER A 53 -8.84 18.73 4.72
N ARG A 54 -10.10 18.40 5.04
CA ARG A 54 -10.93 19.21 5.94
C ARG A 54 -10.28 19.39 7.31
N LYS A 55 -9.84 18.31 7.96
CA LYS A 55 -9.22 18.40 9.30
C LYS A 55 -7.91 19.16 9.27
N LEU A 56 -7.06 18.88 8.27
CA LEU A 56 -5.74 19.53 8.15
C LEU A 56 -5.86 21.04 7.90
N ASN A 57 -6.88 21.49 7.16
CA ASN A 57 -7.09 22.92 6.91
C ASN A 57 -7.52 23.71 8.15
N PHE A 58 -8.08 23.05 9.18
CA PHE A 58 -8.40 23.71 10.46
C PHE A 58 -7.20 23.81 11.40
N ILE A 59 -6.07 23.17 11.07
CA ILE A 59 -4.87 23.21 11.89
C ILE A 59 -4.09 24.47 11.53
N LYS A 60 -4.02 25.42 12.47
CA LYS A 60 -3.15 26.58 12.37
C LYS A 60 -1.72 26.17 12.69
N ARG A 61 -0.94 25.86 11.65
CA ARG A 61 0.42 25.31 11.80
C ARG A 61 1.36 26.27 12.52
N ASP A 62 1.19 27.57 12.35
CA ASP A 62 2.04 28.59 12.97
C ASP A 62 1.87 28.68 14.49
N GLU A 63 0.73 28.21 15.02
CA GLU A 63 0.44 28.17 16.46
C GLU A 63 0.93 26.88 17.12
N ILE A 64 1.58 25.98 16.37
CA ILE A 64 1.92 24.64 16.82
C ILE A 64 3.40 24.35 16.63
N ASN A 65 4.07 24.02 17.74
CA ASN A 65 5.47 23.65 17.74
C ASN A 65 5.69 22.37 18.55
N VAL A 66 6.46 21.44 17.98
CA VAL A 66 7.05 20.30 18.69
C VAL A 66 8.54 20.58 18.77
N THR A 67 9.09 20.55 19.97
CA THR A 67 10.50 20.91 20.20
C THR A 67 11.31 19.71 20.68
N VAL A 68 12.55 19.64 20.23
CA VAL A 68 13.53 18.63 20.63
C VAL A 68 14.84 19.33 20.94
N LYS A 69 15.31 19.23 22.19
CA LYS A 69 16.54 19.89 22.66
C LYS A 69 16.58 21.38 22.32
N GLY A 70 15.45 22.08 22.49
CA GLY A 70 15.31 23.51 22.20
C GLY A 70 15.17 23.87 20.71
N LYS A 71 15.21 22.91 19.79
CA LYS A 71 14.95 23.13 18.35
C LYS A 71 13.53 22.72 17.98
N THR A 72 12.82 23.57 17.25
CA THR A 72 11.51 23.23 16.67
C THR A 72 11.67 22.26 15.51
N LEU A 73 10.90 21.18 15.51
CA LEU A 73 10.88 20.22 14.41
C LEU A 73 10.17 20.81 13.19
N GLU A 74 10.71 20.55 12.01
CA GLU A 74 10.08 20.94 10.74
C GLU A 74 8.76 20.19 10.54
N ILE A 75 7.69 20.95 10.27
CA ILE A 75 6.39 20.41 9.87
C ILE A 75 6.41 20.14 8.37
N VAL A 76 6.23 18.88 7.98
CA VAL A 76 6.22 18.46 6.57
C VAL A 76 4.86 17.90 6.17
N ASP A 77 4.51 18.05 4.89
CA ASP A 77 3.33 17.42 4.30
C ASP A 77 3.59 16.04 3.70
N SER A 78 4.86 15.66 3.59
CA SER A 78 5.23 14.33 3.13
C SER A 78 6.62 13.97 3.63
N ALA A 79 6.78 12.71 4.02
CA ALA A 79 8.05 12.15 4.48
C ALA A 79 8.27 10.76 3.88
N LYS A 80 9.54 10.43 3.63
CA LYS A 80 9.96 9.09 3.21
C LYS A 80 10.13 8.21 4.45
N ILE A 81 9.35 7.16 4.55
CA ILE A 81 9.43 6.17 5.64
C ILE A 81 9.67 4.81 5.00
N LEU A 82 10.79 4.17 5.32
CA LEU A 82 11.19 2.85 4.80
C LEU A 82 11.02 2.75 3.27
N GLY A 83 11.55 3.72 2.52
CA GLY A 83 11.48 3.68 1.05
C GLY A 83 10.16 4.13 0.41
N MET A 84 9.08 4.32 1.20
CA MET A 84 7.78 4.78 0.73
C MET A 84 7.57 6.26 1.08
N GLN A 85 6.99 7.04 0.16
CA GLN A 85 6.60 8.42 0.45
C GLN A 85 5.19 8.41 1.03
N ILE A 86 5.05 8.91 2.26
CA ILE A 86 3.75 9.07 2.92
C ILE A 86 3.43 10.55 2.92
N ASP A 87 2.22 10.92 2.49
CA ASP A 87 1.70 12.29 2.57
C ASP A 87 0.67 12.44 3.68
N SER A 88 0.50 13.67 4.17
CA SER A 88 -0.40 14.04 5.25
C SER A 88 -1.86 13.61 5.03
N GLN A 89 -2.27 13.43 3.77
CA GLN A 89 -3.63 13.04 3.39
C GLN A 89 -3.75 11.57 2.98
N LEU A 90 -2.67 10.78 3.05
CA LEU A 90 -2.60 9.39 2.62
C LEU A 90 -3.15 9.17 1.20
N LYS A 91 -2.90 10.13 0.29
CA LYS A 91 -3.31 10.05 -1.13
C LYS A 91 -2.29 9.31 -2.00
N PHE A 92 -1.06 9.17 -1.52
CA PHE A 92 0.10 8.52 -2.12
C PHE A 92 0.51 9.09 -3.49
N HIS A 93 0.13 10.33 -3.82
CA HIS A 93 0.43 10.92 -5.12
C HIS A 93 1.95 11.08 -5.35
N LYS A 94 2.67 11.65 -4.37
CA LYS A 94 4.13 11.78 -4.42
C LYS A 94 4.84 10.42 -4.53
N HIS A 95 4.29 9.40 -3.87
CA HIS A 95 4.83 8.04 -3.98
C HIS A 95 4.67 7.46 -5.38
N VAL A 96 3.45 7.54 -5.92
CA VAL A 96 3.13 7.06 -7.27
C VAL A 96 3.92 7.81 -8.33
N GLU A 97 4.14 9.11 -8.17
CA GLU A 97 4.99 9.89 -9.06
C GLU A 97 6.45 9.44 -9.03
N SER A 98 7.03 9.30 -7.84
CA SER A 98 8.40 8.77 -7.66
C SER A 98 8.55 7.38 -8.28
N ILE A 99 7.58 6.48 -8.08
CA ILE A 99 7.56 5.15 -8.72
C ILE A 99 7.47 5.29 -10.24
N SER A 100 6.57 6.14 -10.74
CA SER A 100 6.35 6.35 -12.17
C SER A 100 7.63 6.79 -12.89
N GLN A 101 8.38 7.72 -12.30
CA GLN A 101 9.65 8.19 -12.84
C GLN A 101 10.69 7.05 -12.92
N LYS A 102 10.84 6.28 -11.84
CA LYS A 102 11.75 5.12 -11.80
C LYS A 102 11.40 4.07 -12.84
N ILE A 103 10.10 3.78 -13.00
CA ILE A 103 9.61 2.79 -13.97
C ILE A 103 9.79 3.31 -15.40
N SER A 104 9.42 4.55 -15.67
CA SER A 104 9.58 5.17 -17.00
C SER A 104 11.04 5.14 -17.46
N GLY A 105 11.98 5.49 -16.58
CA GLY A 105 13.42 5.42 -16.88
C GLY A 105 13.89 4.00 -17.21
N LYS A 106 13.42 3.00 -16.45
CA LYS A 106 13.73 1.58 -16.70
C LYS A 106 13.14 1.08 -18.02
N ILE A 107 11.91 1.46 -18.35
CA ILE A 107 11.30 1.13 -19.65
C ILE A 107 12.12 1.76 -20.78
N GLY A 108 12.56 3.01 -20.62
CA GLY A 108 13.43 3.68 -21.59
C GLY A 108 14.77 2.96 -21.78
N PHE A 109 15.38 2.50 -20.68
CA PHE A 109 16.59 1.67 -20.73
C PHE A 109 16.37 0.36 -21.50
N LEU A 110 15.32 -0.38 -21.16
CA LEU A 110 14.97 -1.64 -21.85
C LEU A 110 14.66 -1.41 -23.33
N CYS A 111 14.03 -0.29 -23.67
CA CYS A 111 13.75 0.07 -25.06
C CYS A 111 15.02 0.22 -25.91
N ARG A 112 16.13 0.67 -25.32
CA ARG A 112 17.43 0.76 -26.02
C ARG A 112 18.09 -0.60 -26.21
N LEU A 113 17.91 -1.51 -25.25
CA LEU A 113 18.46 -2.86 -25.31
C LEU A 113 17.68 -3.82 -26.22
N LYS A 114 16.43 -3.46 -26.52
CA LYS A 114 15.49 -4.27 -27.30
C LYS A 114 16.05 -4.78 -28.63
N ALA A 115 16.91 -4.02 -29.31
CA ALA A 115 17.50 -4.44 -30.59
C ALA A 115 18.57 -5.53 -30.43
N SER A 116 19.16 -5.67 -29.25
CA SER A 116 20.31 -6.54 -28.98
C SER A 116 19.97 -7.74 -28.10
N ILE A 117 18.78 -7.76 -27.48
CA ILE A 117 18.38 -8.78 -26.51
C ILE A 117 17.12 -9.48 -27.01
N PRO A 118 17.06 -10.83 -27.01
CA PRO A 118 15.86 -11.52 -27.41
C PRO A 118 14.69 -11.25 -26.47
N ARG A 119 13.47 -11.42 -26.99
CA ARG A 119 12.23 -11.01 -26.32
C ARG A 119 12.05 -11.63 -24.93
N LYS A 120 12.47 -12.89 -24.76
CA LYS A 120 12.31 -13.63 -23.50
C LYS A 120 13.16 -13.02 -22.39
N GLU A 121 14.41 -12.71 -22.69
CA GLU A 121 15.37 -12.09 -21.77
C GLU A 121 14.96 -10.65 -21.48
N LEU A 122 14.44 -9.92 -22.47
CA LEU A 122 13.89 -8.58 -22.27
C LEU A 122 12.69 -8.59 -21.33
N SER A 123 11.80 -9.58 -21.47
CA SER A 123 10.66 -9.82 -20.56
C SER A 123 11.14 -10.14 -19.14
N LEU A 124 12.17 -10.98 -19.00
CA LEU A 124 12.78 -11.29 -17.71
C LEU A 124 13.39 -10.04 -17.05
N LEU A 125 14.14 -9.23 -17.80
CA LEU A 125 14.71 -7.98 -17.31
C LEU A 125 13.63 -6.98 -16.88
N PHE A 126 12.53 -6.89 -17.62
CA PHE A 126 11.38 -6.08 -17.18
C PHE A 126 10.85 -6.57 -15.84
N LYS A 127 10.58 -7.87 -15.69
CA LYS A 127 10.09 -8.44 -14.43
C LYS A 127 11.06 -8.14 -13.28
N ALA A 128 12.37 -8.28 -13.49
CA ALA A 128 13.38 -8.06 -12.47
C ALA A 128 13.53 -6.57 -12.07
N LEU A 129 13.46 -5.65 -13.04
CA LEU A 129 13.73 -4.23 -12.80
C LEU A 129 12.47 -3.43 -12.46
N VAL A 130 11.32 -3.79 -13.02
CA VAL A 130 10.08 -3.00 -12.93
C VAL A 130 9.11 -3.55 -11.90
N ASN A 131 8.84 -4.86 -11.88
CA ASN A 131 7.81 -5.42 -10.97
C ASN A 131 8.05 -5.15 -9.49
N PRO A 132 9.30 -5.15 -8.95
CA PRO A 132 9.53 -4.82 -7.55
C PRO A 132 9.00 -3.44 -7.15
N HIS A 133 8.93 -2.49 -8.10
CA HIS A 133 8.38 -1.17 -7.86
C HIS A 133 6.85 -1.15 -7.77
N PHE A 134 6.16 -2.11 -8.40
CA PHE A 134 4.72 -2.31 -8.24
C PHE A 134 4.39 -3.13 -6.99
N ASP A 135 5.25 -4.08 -6.61
CA ASP A 135 4.99 -4.98 -5.49
C ASP A 135 5.31 -4.35 -4.12
N TYR A 136 6.36 -3.53 -4.05
CA TYR A 136 6.83 -2.99 -2.78
C TYR A 136 5.76 -2.15 -2.07
N CYS A 137 5.42 -2.55 -0.85
CA CYS A 137 4.41 -1.92 0.01
C CYS A 137 3.05 -1.69 -0.67
N SER A 138 2.70 -2.49 -1.70
CA SER A 138 1.50 -2.26 -2.49
C SER A 138 0.23 -2.26 -1.65
N SER A 139 0.12 -3.12 -0.63
CA SER A 139 -1.03 -3.13 0.28
C SER A 139 -1.18 -1.87 1.14
N VAL A 140 -0.20 -0.97 1.16
CA VAL A 140 -0.34 0.34 1.80
C VAL A 140 -0.84 1.37 0.79
N TRP A 141 -0.15 1.53 -0.34
CA TRP A 141 -0.41 2.64 -1.26
C TRP A 141 -1.47 2.37 -2.32
N SER A 142 -1.85 1.11 -2.59
CA SER A 142 -2.82 0.81 -3.66
C SER A 142 -4.20 1.43 -3.42
N GLY A 143 -4.51 1.85 -2.19
CA GLY A 143 -5.66 2.69 -1.86
C GLY A 143 -5.60 4.12 -2.43
N ALA A 144 -4.58 4.47 -3.23
CA ALA A 144 -4.49 5.70 -3.99
C ALA A 144 -5.71 5.90 -4.92
N SER A 145 -5.82 7.10 -5.53
CA SER A 145 -6.88 7.37 -6.51
C SER A 145 -6.79 6.44 -7.73
N ALA A 146 -7.93 6.17 -8.37
CA ALA A 146 -7.98 5.43 -9.63
C ALA A 146 -7.05 6.06 -10.69
N ALA A 147 -6.99 7.39 -10.76
CA ALA A 147 -6.07 8.10 -11.65
C ALA A 147 -4.58 7.79 -11.36
N ASN A 148 -4.18 7.70 -10.09
CA ASN A 148 -2.82 7.33 -9.71
C ASN A 148 -2.51 5.87 -10.10
N ASN A 149 -3.44 4.96 -9.86
CA ASN A 149 -3.27 3.54 -10.23
C ASN A 149 -3.26 3.36 -11.76
N ASP A 150 -4.09 4.10 -12.50
CA ASP A 150 -4.11 4.09 -13.97
C ASP A 150 -2.80 4.63 -14.57
N LYS A 151 -2.19 5.65 -13.95
CA LYS A 151 -0.85 6.14 -14.36
C LYS A 151 0.19 5.02 -14.34
N LEU A 152 0.21 4.21 -13.28
CA LEU A 152 1.10 3.05 -13.17
C LEU A 152 0.72 1.93 -14.14
N PHE A 153 -0.58 1.67 -14.32
CA PHE A 153 -1.05 0.64 -15.25
C PHE A 153 -0.72 0.97 -16.71
N LYS A 154 -0.83 2.25 -17.09
CA LYS A 154 -0.38 2.76 -18.40
C LYS A 154 1.11 2.52 -18.63
N LEU A 155 1.95 2.68 -17.59
CA LEU A 155 3.38 2.36 -17.68
C LEU A 155 3.61 0.86 -17.87
N GLN A 156 2.88 0.00 -17.16
CA GLN A 156 2.95 -1.44 -17.38
C GLN A 156 2.57 -1.80 -18.83
N LYS A 157 1.45 -1.27 -19.34
CA LYS A 157 1.00 -1.45 -20.73
C LYS A 157 2.01 -0.93 -21.75
N ARG A 158 2.70 0.18 -21.45
CA ARG A 158 3.78 0.71 -22.29
C ARG A 158 4.96 -0.26 -22.37
N GLY A 159 5.38 -0.81 -21.23
CA GLY A 159 6.41 -1.86 -21.18
C GLY A 159 6.01 -3.12 -21.94
N LEU A 160 4.76 -3.56 -21.76
CA LEU A 160 4.17 -4.71 -22.45
C LEU A 160 4.25 -4.56 -23.98
N ARG A 161 3.75 -3.44 -24.51
CA ARG A 161 3.80 -3.15 -25.95
C ARG A 161 5.23 -3.05 -26.48
N MET A 162 6.12 -2.45 -25.70
CA MET A 162 7.54 -2.35 -26.06
C MET A 162 8.17 -3.73 -26.27
N ILE A 163 7.89 -4.69 -25.38
CA ILE A 163 8.42 -6.06 -25.43
C ILE A 163 7.77 -6.88 -26.56
N CYS A 164 6.47 -6.72 -26.79
CA CYS A 164 5.74 -7.45 -27.82
C CYS A 164 5.90 -6.86 -29.24
N ASN A 165 6.64 -5.76 -29.41
CA ASN A 165 6.67 -5.00 -30.68
C ASN A 165 5.27 -4.57 -31.16
N ALA A 166 4.34 -4.36 -30.23
CA ALA A 166 2.95 -4.09 -30.56
C ALA A 166 2.72 -2.58 -30.79
N PRO A 167 1.83 -2.20 -31.73
CA PRO A 167 1.47 -0.81 -31.96
C PRO A 167 0.74 -0.21 -30.75
N TRP A 168 0.67 1.12 -30.69
CA TRP A 168 0.11 1.85 -29.55
C TRP A 168 -1.37 1.54 -29.28
N ASN A 169 -2.13 1.22 -30.34
CA ASN A 169 -3.55 0.88 -30.30
C ASN A 169 -3.82 -0.63 -30.14
N ALA A 170 -2.78 -1.47 -30.07
CA ALA A 170 -2.97 -2.90 -29.86
C ALA A 170 -3.75 -3.18 -28.57
N PRO A 171 -4.76 -4.07 -28.59
CA PRO A 171 -5.46 -4.52 -27.40
C PRO A 171 -4.47 -5.10 -26.38
N SER A 172 -4.41 -4.50 -25.18
CA SER A 172 -3.44 -4.95 -24.18
C SER A 172 -3.76 -6.33 -23.60
N LYS A 173 -5.03 -6.75 -23.65
CA LYS A 173 -5.49 -8.04 -23.10
C LYS A 173 -4.75 -9.21 -23.75
N ASP A 174 -4.65 -9.20 -25.07
CA ASP A 174 -4.02 -10.30 -25.82
C ASP A 174 -2.52 -10.36 -25.53
N LEU A 175 -1.87 -9.21 -25.39
CA LEU A 175 -0.45 -9.12 -25.04
C LEU A 175 -0.15 -9.61 -23.62
N PHE A 176 -1.06 -9.36 -22.67
CA PHE A 176 -0.93 -9.88 -21.29
C PHE A 176 -1.03 -11.41 -21.28
N SER A 177 -1.97 -11.98 -22.03
CA SER A 177 -2.12 -13.43 -22.20
C SER A 177 -0.89 -14.05 -22.88
N GLU A 178 -0.38 -13.41 -23.93
CA GLU A 178 0.79 -13.89 -24.68
C GLU A 178 2.04 -14.02 -23.81
N LEU A 179 2.26 -13.08 -22.88
CA LEU A 179 3.42 -13.11 -21.99
C LEU A 179 3.19 -13.81 -20.64
N ASP A 180 1.97 -14.29 -20.35
CA ASP A 180 1.51 -14.72 -19.02
C ASP A 180 1.85 -13.66 -17.94
N TRP A 181 1.48 -12.41 -18.22
CA TRP A 181 1.67 -11.29 -17.31
C TRP A 181 0.37 -10.95 -16.60
N MET A 182 0.45 -10.71 -15.30
CA MET A 182 -0.67 -10.21 -14.51
C MET A 182 -0.81 -8.69 -14.67
N PRO A 183 -1.98 -8.19 -15.09
CA PRO A 183 -2.28 -6.75 -15.08
C PRO A 183 -2.11 -6.15 -13.68
N LEU A 184 -1.62 -4.91 -13.60
CA LEU A 184 -1.37 -4.23 -12.33
C LEU A 184 -2.60 -4.22 -11.40
N PRO A 185 -3.82 -3.92 -11.85
CA PRO A 185 -5.00 -3.99 -10.98
C PRO A 185 -5.18 -5.36 -10.29
N GLU A 186 -4.98 -6.45 -11.03
CA GLU A 186 -5.06 -7.81 -10.50
C GLU A 186 -3.91 -8.12 -9.53
N LEU A 187 -2.70 -7.63 -9.83
CA LEU A 187 -1.54 -7.73 -8.94
C LEU A 187 -1.81 -7.06 -7.59
N LEU A 188 -2.41 -5.86 -7.59
CA LEU A 188 -2.71 -5.11 -6.37
C LEU A 188 -3.78 -5.83 -5.51
N VAL A 189 -4.87 -6.31 -6.12
CA VAL A 189 -5.87 -7.16 -5.43
C VAL A 189 -5.18 -8.40 -4.88
N GLY A 190 -4.37 -9.07 -5.70
CA GLY A 190 -3.66 -10.28 -5.31
C GLY A 190 -2.72 -10.06 -4.13
N ASN A 191 -2.01 -8.92 -4.07
CA ASN A 191 -1.16 -8.55 -2.95
C ASN A 191 -1.96 -8.32 -1.67
N ASP A 192 -3.12 -7.67 -1.75
CA ASP A 192 -4.02 -7.50 -0.62
C ASP A 192 -4.55 -8.85 -0.11
N CYS A 193 -5.00 -9.74 -1.01
CA CYS A 193 -5.42 -11.10 -0.68
C CYS A 193 -4.31 -11.89 0.03
N LYS A 194 -3.07 -11.83 -0.49
CA LYS A 194 -1.91 -12.51 0.11
C LYS A 194 -1.58 -11.96 1.49
N MET A 195 -1.63 -10.65 1.68
CA MET A 195 -1.39 -10.02 2.98
C MET A 195 -2.46 -10.43 3.99
N LEU A 196 -3.72 -10.42 3.57
CA LEU A 196 -4.82 -10.79 4.43
C LEU A 196 -4.82 -12.28 4.78
N TYR A 197 -4.51 -13.17 3.82
CA TYR A 197 -4.32 -14.59 4.10
C TYR A 197 -3.29 -14.80 5.20
N LYS A 198 -2.16 -14.06 5.17
CA LYS A 198 -1.17 -14.12 6.25
C LYS A 198 -1.75 -13.66 7.59
N CYS A 199 -2.55 -12.61 7.61
CA CYS A 199 -3.23 -12.15 8.82
C CYS A 199 -4.19 -13.20 9.38
N MET A 200 -4.95 -13.87 8.51
CA MET A 200 -5.94 -14.89 8.90
C MET A 200 -5.35 -16.22 9.36
N ASN A 201 -4.06 -16.44 9.13
CA ASN A 201 -3.35 -17.66 9.55
C ASN A 201 -2.18 -17.32 10.49
N ASP A 202 -2.21 -16.16 11.15
CA ASP A 202 -1.21 -15.71 12.13
C ASP A 202 0.24 -15.69 11.61
N GLN A 203 0.41 -15.49 10.30
CA GLN A 203 1.70 -15.33 9.61
C GLN A 203 2.10 -13.85 9.43
N ALA A 204 1.34 -12.93 10.05
CA ALA A 204 1.59 -11.51 10.05
C ALA A 204 1.74 -11.01 11.50
N PRO A 205 2.32 -9.81 11.72
CA PRO A 205 2.43 -9.26 13.07
C PRO A 205 1.08 -9.15 13.77
N ASN A 206 1.04 -9.49 15.05
CA ASN A 206 -0.20 -9.58 15.83
C ASN A 206 -1.04 -8.28 15.81
N TYR A 207 -0.39 -7.11 15.82
CA TYR A 207 -1.09 -5.82 15.73
C TYR A 207 -1.90 -5.67 14.43
N LEU A 208 -1.44 -6.29 13.34
CA LEU A 208 -2.12 -6.27 12.05
C LEU A 208 -3.23 -7.32 11.99
N CYS A 209 -2.98 -8.53 12.52
CA CYS A 209 -4.00 -9.58 12.61
C CYS A 209 -5.23 -9.10 13.37
N LYS A 210 -5.02 -8.40 14.50
CA LYS A 210 -6.09 -7.81 15.34
C LYS A 210 -6.95 -6.75 14.64
N CYS A 211 -6.53 -6.23 13.50
CA CYS A 211 -7.38 -5.33 12.70
C CYS A 211 -8.54 -6.06 12.01
N PHE A 212 -8.53 -7.39 11.96
CA PHE A 212 -9.52 -8.20 11.27
C PHE A 212 -10.27 -9.08 12.27
N THR A 213 -11.59 -9.01 12.24
CA THR A 213 -12.46 -9.82 13.09
C THR A 213 -13.31 -10.73 12.24
N LEU A 214 -13.32 -12.03 12.59
CA LEU A 214 -14.24 -12.99 11.98
C LEU A 214 -15.66 -12.71 12.47
N PHE A 215 -16.62 -12.95 11.60
CA PHE A 215 -18.01 -13.02 12.04
C PHE A 215 -18.23 -14.25 12.92
N ASP A 216 -18.93 -14.04 14.03
CA ASP A 216 -19.40 -15.12 14.88
C ASP A 216 -20.72 -15.66 14.31
N ASN A 217 -20.69 -16.92 13.86
CA ASN A 217 -21.85 -17.58 13.26
C ASN A 217 -22.92 -17.97 14.30
N ASN A 218 -22.67 -17.79 15.59
CA ASN A 218 -23.59 -18.20 16.66
C ASN A 218 -24.84 -17.32 16.81
N ILE A 219 -24.93 -16.18 16.10
CA ILE A 219 -26.01 -15.21 16.33
C ILE A 219 -27.06 -15.22 15.21
N TYR A 220 -26.67 -15.33 13.94
CA TYR A 220 -27.61 -15.40 12.81
C TYR A 220 -27.01 -16.18 11.62
N SER A 221 -27.49 -17.41 11.38
CA SER A 221 -27.11 -18.21 10.21
C SER A 221 -27.90 -17.73 8.99
N THR A 222 -27.30 -16.89 8.16
CA THR A 222 -27.84 -16.54 6.83
C THR A 222 -26.99 -17.18 5.73
N ARG A 223 -27.66 -17.66 4.67
CA ARG A 223 -27.11 -18.55 3.63
C ARG A 223 -25.88 -18.01 2.86
N GLN A 224 -25.52 -16.73 3.02
CA GLN A 224 -24.37 -16.10 2.34
C GLN A 224 -23.05 -16.20 3.12
N TRP A 225 -23.06 -16.74 4.34
CA TRP A 225 -21.96 -16.57 5.29
C TRP A 225 -21.22 -17.88 5.48
N THR A 226 -20.01 -17.96 4.93
CA THR A 226 -19.16 -19.15 4.99
C THR A 226 -18.15 -19.06 6.13
N SER A 227 -17.53 -20.20 6.49
CA SER A 227 -16.45 -20.19 7.49
C SER A 227 -15.33 -19.23 7.04
N LYS A 228 -14.80 -18.41 7.95
CA LYS A 228 -13.80 -17.35 7.65
C LYS A 228 -14.32 -16.09 6.93
N THR A 229 -15.61 -15.76 7.01
CA THR A 229 -16.12 -14.44 6.59
C THR A 229 -15.72 -13.37 7.61
N LEU A 230 -15.22 -12.22 7.12
CA LEU A 230 -14.76 -11.13 7.96
C LEU A 230 -15.85 -10.08 8.20
N MET A 231 -15.87 -9.52 9.40
CA MET A 231 -16.71 -8.38 9.76
C MET A 231 -16.24 -7.14 9.01
N LEU A 232 -17.12 -6.56 8.17
CA LEU A 232 -16.80 -5.33 7.47
C LEU A 232 -16.81 -4.16 8.47
N PRO A 233 -15.68 -3.45 8.67
CA PRO A 233 -15.61 -2.38 9.64
C PRO A 233 -16.46 -1.19 9.21
N ARG A 234 -17.06 -0.49 10.19
CA ARG A 234 -17.86 0.71 9.93
C ARG A 234 -16.97 1.82 9.38
N CYS A 235 -17.32 2.34 8.21
CA CYS A 235 -16.53 3.33 7.50
C CYS A 235 -17.25 4.68 7.40
N LYS A 236 -16.70 5.72 8.06
CA LYS A 236 -17.25 7.09 8.03
C LYS A 236 -16.51 8.03 7.08
N THR A 237 -15.31 7.66 6.61
CA THR A 237 -14.46 8.56 5.79
C THR A 237 -13.97 7.85 4.53
N SER A 238 -13.81 8.61 3.45
CA SER A 238 -13.20 8.11 2.20
C SER A 238 -11.77 7.61 2.42
N MET A 239 -11.01 8.27 3.31
CA MET A 239 -9.67 7.85 3.69
C MET A 239 -9.67 6.44 4.31
N TYR A 240 -10.57 6.14 5.24
CA TYR A 240 -10.64 4.80 5.84
C TYR A 240 -11.15 3.75 4.85
N ARG A 241 -12.08 4.12 3.96
CA ARG A 241 -12.56 3.23 2.88
C ARG A 241 -11.42 2.72 1.99
N LYS A 242 -10.41 3.57 1.77
CA LYS A 242 -9.20 3.28 0.99
C LYS A 242 -8.11 2.56 1.77
N SER A 243 -8.27 2.39 3.09
CA SER A 243 -7.30 1.67 3.91
C SER A 243 -7.30 0.18 3.57
N PHE A 244 -6.14 -0.47 3.79
CA PHE A 244 -5.99 -1.92 3.66
C PHE A 244 -7.06 -2.70 4.43
N VAL A 245 -7.37 -2.28 5.65
CA VAL A 245 -8.34 -2.99 6.50
C VAL A 245 -9.72 -3.04 5.85
N PHE A 246 -10.23 -1.91 5.37
CA PHE A 246 -11.56 -1.88 4.75
C PHE A 246 -11.59 -2.61 3.41
N ARG A 247 -10.67 -2.27 2.49
CA ARG A 247 -10.67 -2.83 1.13
C ARG A 247 -10.29 -4.30 1.12
N GLY A 248 -9.31 -4.70 1.93
CA GLY A 248 -8.87 -6.09 2.10
C GLY A 248 -10.01 -6.97 2.59
N THR A 249 -10.75 -6.52 3.61
CA THR A 249 -11.95 -7.24 4.10
C THR A 249 -13.01 -7.38 3.00
N LYS A 250 -13.27 -6.31 2.24
CA LYS A 250 -14.26 -6.37 1.15
C LYS A 250 -13.84 -7.33 0.03
N ILE A 251 -12.58 -7.25 -0.40
CA ILE A 251 -11.99 -8.16 -1.40
C ILE A 251 -12.08 -9.61 -0.91
N TRP A 252 -11.68 -9.87 0.33
CA TRP A 252 -11.68 -11.21 0.92
C TRP A 252 -13.06 -11.81 0.97
N ASN A 253 -14.05 -11.06 1.44
CA ASN A 253 -15.41 -11.57 1.54
C ASN A 253 -15.96 -11.96 0.17
N SER A 254 -15.54 -11.30 -0.91
CA SER A 254 -15.86 -11.66 -2.29
C SER A 254 -15.10 -12.87 -2.85
N LEU A 255 -14.09 -13.41 -2.16
CA LEU A 255 -13.40 -14.62 -2.59
C LEU A 255 -14.25 -15.88 -2.34
N GLU A 256 -14.05 -16.87 -3.22
CA GLU A 256 -14.64 -18.20 -3.07
C GLU A 256 -14.09 -18.92 -1.82
N GLN A 257 -14.94 -19.81 -1.28
CA GLN A 257 -14.66 -20.46 -0.01
C GLN A 257 -13.49 -21.44 -0.08
N ASP A 258 -13.35 -22.14 -1.20
CA ASP A 258 -12.28 -23.10 -1.46
C ASP A 258 -10.89 -22.42 -1.51
N ILE A 259 -10.83 -21.13 -1.86
CA ILE A 259 -9.62 -20.31 -1.85
C ILE A 259 -9.31 -19.89 -0.40
N LYS A 260 -10.30 -19.37 0.34
CA LYS A 260 -10.15 -18.98 1.76
C LYS A 260 -9.71 -20.15 2.66
N CYS A 261 -10.14 -21.37 2.34
CA CYS A 261 -9.83 -22.60 3.09
C CYS A 261 -8.50 -23.27 2.71
N CYS A 262 -7.68 -22.67 1.85
CA CYS A 262 -6.38 -23.24 1.49
C CYS A 262 -5.47 -23.42 2.72
N LYS A 263 -4.88 -24.62 2.86
CA LYS A 263 -3.99 -24.99 3.98
C LYS A 263 -2.61 -24.33 3.94
N SER A 264 -2.17 -23.86 2.77
CA SER A 264 -0.85 -23.25 2.60
C SER A 264 -0.92 -21.97 1.77
N LEU A 265 0.05 -21.07 1.99
CA LEU A 265 0.19 -19.86 1.17
C LEU A 265 0.48 -20.18 -0.30
N SER A 266 1.21 -21.27 -0.58
CA SER A 266 1.56 -21.69 -1.94
C SER A 266 0.32 -22.13 -2.72
N THR A 267 -0.52 -22.97 -2.13
CA THR A 267 -1.79 -23.40 -2.74
C THR A 267 -2.76 -22.23 -2.88
N PHE A 268 -2.82 -21.33 -1.90
CA PHE A 268 -3.59 -20.10 -1.98
C PHE A 268 -3.15 -19.23 -3.17
N LYS A 269 -1.85 -18.98 -3.34
CA LYS A 269 -1.30 -18.19 -4.45
C LYS A 269 -1.64 -18.81 -5.81
N HIS A 270 -1.50 -20.13 -5.93
CA HIS A 270 -1.80 -20.84 -7.17
C HIS A 270 -3.28 -20.68 -7.54
N LYS A 271 -4.19 -21.01 -6.59
CA LYS A 271 -5.63 -20.86 -6.82
C LYS A 271 -6.04 -19.42 -7.11
N LEU A 272 -5.41 -18.45 -6.47
CA LEU A 272 -5.69 -17.04 -6.70
C LEU A 272 -5.32 -16.60 -8.12
N LYS A 273 -4.22 -17.13 -8.68
CA LYS A 273 -3.81 -16.85 -10.07
C LYS A 273 -4.79 -17.45 -11.09
N THR A 274 -5.37 -18.62 -10.80
CA THR A 274 -6.33 -19.30 -11.69
C THR A 274 -7.77 -18.82 -11.51
N ASN A 275 -8.04 -17.94 -10.54
CA ASN A 275 -9.39 -17.53 -10.18
C ASN A 275 -9.95 -16.49 -11.18
N SER A 276 -11.05 -16.83 -11.83
CA SER A 276 -11.78 -15.98 -12.80
C SER A 276 -12.43 -14.73 -12.18
N THR A 277 -12.58 -14.68 -10.85
CA THR A 277 -13.14 -13.52 -10.14
C THR A 277 -12.11 -12.42 -9.88
N LEU A 278 -10.80 -12.73 -9.91
CA LEU A 278 -9.75 -11.74 -9.64
C LEU A 278 -9.78 -10.55 -10.62
N PRO A 279 -9.96 -10.74 -11.94
CA PRO A 279 -10.14 -9.64 -12.89
C PRO A 279 -11.38 -8.78 -12.61
N LEU A 280 -12.50 -9.39 -12.18
CA LEU A 280 -13.74 -8.67 -11.85
C LEU A 280 -13.56 -7.79 -10.60
N LEU A 281 -12.89 -8.33 -9.58
CA LEU A 281 -12.52 -7.56 -8.38
C LEU A 281 -11.56 -6.42 -8.74
N ALA A 282 -10.58 -6.68 -9.60
CA ALA A 282 -9.64 -5.66 -10.04
C ALA A 282 -10.35 -4.48 -10.75
N GLN A 283 -11.35 -4.77 -11.57
CA GLN A 283 -12.18 -3.74 -12.19
C GLN A 283 -12.98 -2.93 -11.15
N HIS A 284 -13.68 -3.61 -10.24
CA HIS A 284 -14.50 -2.95 -9.23
C HIS A 284 -13.70 -2.08 -8.25
N PHE A 285 -12.48 -2.49 -7.87
CA PHE A 285 -11.72 -1.82 -6.83
C PHE A 285 -10.71 -0.79 -7.34
N TYR A 286 -10.27 -0.90 -8.59
CA TYR A 286 -9.15 -0.10 -9.10
C TYR A 286 -9.40 0.56 -10.47
N LEU A 287 -10.55 0.35 -11.14
CA LEU A 287 -10.82 0.89 -12.48
C LEU A 287 -12.11 1.73 -12.63
N PHE A 288 -12.65 2.30 -11.56
CA PHE A 288 -13.74 3.29 -11.64
C PHE A 288 -13.44 4.53 -10.77
#